data_AF-A0A1V9VW67-F1
#
_entry.id   AF-A0A1V9VW67-F1
#
_cell.length_a   1.000
_cell.length_b   1.000
_cell.length_c   1.000
_cell.angle_alpha   90.00
_cell.angle_beta   90.00
_cell.angle_gamma   90.00
#
_symmetry.space_group_name_H-M   'P 1'
#
loop_
_entity.id
_entity.type
_entity.pdbx_description
1 polymer ?
#
loop_
_entity_poly.entity_id
_entity_poly.type
_entity_poly.pdbx_seq_one_letter_code
_entity_poly.pdbx_strand_id
1 'polypeptide(L)'
;MTEYHFDDEVYTDYTEFKKVLAKDWYNQYNKYMIQTFFTEGKEFKYEGHLTEVIENNCSDPKGWLYLKSYYGGDRTVSFRVHPRKVLKAEPLLREKLEQMLKDIDLNEIELYEQIELF
;
A
#
# COMPACT_ATOMS: atom_id res chain seq x y z
N MET A 1 -20.39 -23.96 -0.80
CA MET A 1 -19.63 -23.41 0.33
C MET A 1 -19.02 -22.11 -0.15
N THR A 2 -19.18 -21.01 0.59
CA THR A 2 -18.64 -19.71 0.19
C THR A 2 -17.23 -19.58 0.75
N GLU A 3 -16.28 -19.19 -0.10
CA GLU A 3 -14.89 -18.97 0.27
C GLU A 3 -14.60 -17.46 0.25
N TYR A 4 -13.92 -16.98 1.28
CA TYR A 4 -13.48 -15.59 1.42
C TYR A 4 -11.96 -15.56 1.40
N HIS A 5 -11.35 -14.80 0.49
CA HIS A 5 -9.90 -14.76 0.31
C HIS A 5 -9.33 -13.45 0.86
N PHE A 6 -8.30 -13.54 1.70
CA PHE A 6 -7.61 -12.36 2.24
C PHE A 6 -6.15 -12.67 2.60
N ASP A 7 -5.22 -11.83 2.12
CA ASP A 7 -3.78 -11.89 2.42
C ASP A 7 -3.16 -13.30 2.29
N ASP A 8 -3.47 -13.97 1.17
CA ASP A 8 -3.06 -15.35 0.82
C ASP A 8 -3.70 -16.46 1.67
N GLU A 9 -4.66 -16.14 2.53
CA GLU A 9 -5.46 -17.09 3.31
C GLU A 9 -6.90 -17.23 2.77
N VAL A 10 -7.52 -18.39 3.06
CA VAL A 10 -8.90 -18.70 2.68
C VAL A 10 -9.72 -18.98 3.93
N TYR A 11 -10.81 -18.24 4.09
CA TYR A 11 -11.76 -18.36 5.20
C TYR A 11 -13.08 -18.91 4.68
N THR A 12 -13.68 -19.81 5.45
CA THR A 12 -14.96 -20.44 5.12
C THR A 12 -16.08 -20.00 6.08
N ASP A 13 -15.71 -19.33 7.17
CA ASP A 13 -16.60 -18.69 8.13
C ASP A 13 -16.56 -17.16 7.96
N TYR A 14 -17.73 -16.56 7.69
CA TYR A 14 -17.85 -15.12 7.47
C TYR A 14 -17.59 -14.26 8.71
N THR A 15 -17.89 -14.79 9.91
CA THR A 15 -17.66 -14.13 11.19
C THR A 15 -16.17 -14.10 11.51
N GLU A 16 -15.45 -15.18 11.22
CA GLU A 16 -13.99 -15.22 11.30
C GLU A 16 -13.34 -14.24 10.32
N PHE A 17 -13.77 -14.28 9.06
CA PHE A 17 -13.32 -13.34 8.02
C PHE A 17 -13.49 -11.87 8.44
N LYS A 18 -14.65 -11.51 9.00
CA LYS A 18 -14.89 -10.15 9.53
C LYS A 18 -13.93 -9.76 10.66
N LYS A 19 -13.61 -10.67 11.58
CA LYS A 19 -12.67 -10.41 12.68
C LYS A 19 -11.26 -10.16 12.14
N VAL A 20 -10.86 -10.86 11.09
CA VAL A 20 -9.56 -10.67 10.43
C VAL A 20 -9.51 -9.31 9.75
N LEU A 21 -10.53 -8.96 8.96
CA LEU A 21 -10.61 -7.64 8.33
C LEU A 21 -10.57 -6.51 9.36
N ALA A 22 -11.29 -6.63 10.47
CA ALA A 22 -11.31 -5.61 11.52
C ALA A 22 -9.95 -5.41 12.22
N LYS A 23 -9.07 -6.41 12.18
CA LYS A 23 -7.73 -6.36 12.77
C LYS A 23 -6.63 -6.10 11.74
N ASP A 24 -7.00 -5.81 10.49
CA ASP A 24 -6.02 -5.61 9.44
C ASP A 24 -5.20 -4.34 9.69
N TRP A 25 -3.89 -4.51 9.77
CA TRP A 25 -2.95 -3.42 9.99
C TRP A 25 -2.94 -2.40 8.84
N TYR A 26 -3.32 -2.81 7.63
CA TYR A 26 -3.29 -1.92 6.46
C TYR A 26 -4.49 -0.96 6.44
N ASN A 27 -5.59 -1.28 7.14
CA ASN A 27 -6.79 -0.45 7.20
C ASN A 27 -6.56 0.92 7.84
N GLN A 28 -5.47 1.11 8.57
CA GLN A 28 -5.11 2.42 9.12
C GLN A 28 -4.67 3.42 8.04
N TYR A 29 -4.30 2.96 6.84
CA TYR A 29 -3.87 3.81 5.75
C TYR A 29 -5.01 4.01 4.75
N ASN A 30 -5.44 5.25 4.57
CA ASN A 30 -6.36 5.59 3.50
C ASN A 30 -5.64 5.76 2.15
N LYS A 31 -6.41 5.87 1.05
CA LYS A 31 -5.85 5.97 -0.31
C LYS A 31 -4.87 7.14 -0.46
N TYR A 32 -5.16 8.28 0.17
CA TYR A 32 -4.36 9.50 0.04
C TYR A 32 -3.01 9.35 0.73
N MET A 33 -2.97 8.75 1.91
CA MET A 33 -1.72 8.46 2.61
C MET A 33 -0.79 7.60 1.76
N ILE A 34 -1.33 6.59 1.09
CA ILE A 34 -0.58 5.72 0.19
C ILE A 34 -0.15 6.47 -1.09
N GLN A 35 -1.00 7.35 -1.63
CA GLN A 35 -0.67 8.20 -2.78
C GLN A 35 0.49 9.15 -2.47
N THR A 36 0.38 9.90 -1.38
CA THR A 36 1.40 10.84 -0.92
C THR A 36 2.69 10.15 -0.56
N PHE A 37 2.62 8.93 -0.02
CA PHE A 37 3.82 8.21 0.33
C PHE A 37 4.52 7.57 -0.87
N PHE A 38 3.78 6.99 -1.81
CA PHE A 38 4.34 6.39 -3.05
C PHE A 38 4.12 7.33 -4.24
N THR A 39 4.73 8.51 -4.21
CA THR A 39 4.69 9.45 -5.33
C THR A 39 5.48 8.92 -6.52
N GLU A 40 5.08 9.30 -7.73
CA GLU A 40 5.84 9.03 -8.95
C GLU A 40 7.29 9.53 -8.84
N GLY A 41 8.23 8.75 -9.39
CA GLY A 41 9.67 8.99 -9.28
C GLY A 41 10.28 8.66 -7.92
N LYS A 42 9.49 8.27 -6.91
CA LYS A 42 10.04 7.85 -5.61
C LYS A 42 10.81 6.55 -5.76
N GLU A 43 12.03 6.54 -5.23
CA GLU A 43 12.88 5.35 -5.19
C GLU A 43 12.94 4.73 -3.78
N PHE A 44 12.92 3.40 -3.73
CA PHE A 44 13.10 2.62 -2.51
C PHE A 44 13.68 1.24 -2.84
N LYS A 45 14.15 0.51 -1.82
CA LYS A 45 14.52 -0.89 -1.98
C LYS A 45 13.27 -1.76 -1.83
N TYR A 46 13.08 -2.69 -2.75
CA TYR A 46 12.04 -3.71 -2.70
C TYR A 46 12.62 -5.02 -3.19
N GLU A 47 12.51 -6.08 -2.36
CA GLU A 47 13.06 -7.41 -2.64
C GLU A 47 14.58 -7.36 -2.94
N GLY A 48 15.31 -6.43 -2.30
CA GLY A 48 16.75 -6.25 -2.48
C GLY A 48 17.18 -5.40 -3.68
N HIS A 49 16.24 -4.93 -4.50
CA HIS A 49 16.51 -4.14 -5.69
C HIS A 49 16.08 -2.69 -5.53
N LEU A 50 16.87 -1.76 -6.08
CA LEU A 50 16.43 -0.37 -6.22
C LEU A 50 15.21 -0.36 -7.14
N THR A 51 14.14 0.28 -6.69
CA THR A 51 12.85 0.25 -7.34
C THR A 51 12.25 1.65 -7.32
N GLU A 52 11.72 2.07 -8.45
CA GLU A 52 11.13 3.39 -8.68
C GLU A 52 9.62 3.25 -8.90
N VAL A 53 8.84 4.15 -8.32
CA VAL A 53 7.42 4.30 -8.65
C VAL A 53 7.30 4.97 -10.01
N ILE A 54 6.77 4.25 -10.99
CA ILE A 54 6.45 4.81 -12.30
C ILE A 54 5.07 5.46 -12.28
N GLU A 55 4.10 4.82 -11.62
CA GLU A 55 2.73 5.31 -11.54
C GLU A 55 2.08 4.80 -10.24
N ASN A 56 1.24 5.63 -9.63
CA ASN A 56 0.46 5.26 -8.46
C ASN A 56 -1.04 5.40 -8.73
N ASN A 57 -1.66 4.32 -9.17
CA ASN A 57 -3.11 4.26 -9.46
C ASN A 57 -3.93 3.85 -8.22
N CYS A 58 -3.62 4.41 -7.05
CA CYS A 58 -4.43 4.26 -5.83
C CYS A 58 -5.86 4.84 -5.93
N SER A 59 -6.22 5.46 -7.05
CA SER A 59 -7.59 5.89 -7.38
C SER A 59 -8.44 4.80 -8.05
N ASP A 60 -7.84 3.74 -8.59
CA ASP A 60 -8.55 2.56 -9.07
C ASP A 60 -8.97 1.72 -7.85
N PRO A 61 -10.17 1.11 -7.81
CA PRO A 61 -10.60 0.23 -6.72
C PRO A 61 -9.61 -0.88 -6.36
N LYS A 62 -8.64 -1.18 -7.22
CA LYS A 62 -7.57 -2.14 -6.93
C LYS A 62 -6.26 -1.52 -6.41
N GLY A 63 -6.06 -0.21 -6.56
CA GLY A 63 -4.99 0.59 -5.95
C GLY A 63 -3.55 0.12 -6.15
N TRP A 64 -3.15 -0.24 -7.37
CA TRP A 64 -1.82 -0.82 -7.64
C TRP A 64 -0.74 0.25 -7.86
N LEU A 65 0.48 -0.06 -7.40
CA LEU A 65 1.69 0.64 -7.81
C LEU A 65 2.22 0.00 -9.09
N TYR A 66 2.57 0.82 -10.07
CA TYR A 66 3.40 0.38 -11.19
C TYR A 66 4.85 0.75 -10.90
N LEU A 67 5.69 -0.26 -10.76
CA LEU A 67 7.06 -0.10 -10.32
C LEU A 67 8.02 -0.52 -11.43
N LYS A 68 9.22 0.08 -11.42
CA LYS A 68 10.37 -0.33 -12.22
C LYS A 68 11.51 -0.66 -11.30
N SER A 69 11.97 -1.91 -11.34
CA SER A 69 13.05 -2.40 -10.50
C SER A 69 14.34 -2.61 -11.32
N TYR A 70 15.45 -2.18 -10.75
CA TYR A 70 16.77 -2.17 -11.36
C TYR A 70 17.60 -3.37 -10.86
N TYR A 71 17.85 -4.31 -11.76
CA TYR A 71 18.71 -5.47 -11.55
C TYR A 71 20.07 -5.14 -12.18
N GLY A 72 21.17 -5.31 -11.43
CA GLY A 72 22.49 -4.76 -11.78
C GLY A 72 22.89 -4.83 -13.28
N GLY A 73 23.55 -3.77 -13.75
CA GLY A 73 23.76 -3.50 -15.17
C GLY A 73 22.57 -2.72 -15.76
N ASP A 74 22.23 -2.98 -17.02
CA ASP A 74 21.13 -2.30 -17.73
C ASP A 74 19.77 -3.05 -17.65
N ARG A 75 19.64 -4.02 -16.74
CA ARG A 75 18.43 -4.85 -16.65
C ARG A 75 17.39 -4.17 -15.78
N THR A 76 16.23 -3.90 -16.36
CA THR A 76 15.08 -3.35 -15.63
C THR A 76 13.85 -4.20 -15.86
N VAL A 77 13.05 -4.41 -14.81
CA VAL A 77 11.76 -5.10 -14.89
C VAL A 77 10.69 -4.19 -14.34
N SER A 78 9.61 -4.00 -15.09
CA SER A 78 8.45 -3.26 -14.64
C SER A 78 7.31 -4.21 -14.29
N PHE A 79 6.61 -3.96 -13.19
CA PHE A 79 5.54 -4.81 -12.70
C PHE A 79 4.53 -4.02 -11.87
N ARG A 80 3.34 -4.59 -11.70
CA ARG A 80 2.32 -4.05 -10.80
C ARG A 80 2.36 -4.79 -9.48
N VAL A 81 2.35 -4.05 -8.37
CA VAL A 81 2.28 -4.61 -7.03
C VAL A 81 1.32 -3.79 -6.16
N HIS A 82 0.55 -4.46 -5.31
CA HIS A 82 -0.29 -3.77 -4.34
C HIS A 82 0.60 -3.15 -3.24
N PRO A 83 0.39 -1.88 -2.83
CA PRO A 83 1.23 -1.21 -1.83
C PRO A 83 1.33 -1.98 -0.51
N ARG A 84 0.25 -2.65 -0.08
CA ARG A 84 0.27 -3.63 1.05
C ARG A 84 1.44 -4.62 0.95
N LYS A 85 1.66 -5.23 -0.22
CA LYS A 85 2.72 -6.23 -0.41
C LYS A 85 4.10 -5.61 -0.25
N VAL A 86 4.29 -4.39 -0.77
CA VAL A 86 5.53 -3.63 -0.61
C VAL A 86 5.81 -3.32 0.86
N LEU A 87 4.83 -2.76 1.57
CA LEU A 87 4.97 -2.39 2.99
C LEU A 87 5.10 -3.62 3.91
N LYS A 88 4.53 -4.77 3.53
CA LYS A 88 4.70 -6.04 4.24
C LYS A 88 6.11 -6.61 4.06
N ALA A 89 6.66 -6.51 2.84
CA ALA A 89 8.00 -7.01 2.52
C ALA A 89 9.11 -6.11 3.06
N GLU A 90 8.87 -4.79 3.16
CA GLU A 90 9.87 -3.80 3.54
C GLU A 90 9.45 -3.03 4.81
N PRO A 91 9.69 -3.59 6.02
CA PRO A 91 9.27 -2.98 7.29
C PRO A 91 9.80 -1.56 7.51
N LEU A 92 11.03 -1.27 7.08
CA LEU A 92 11.62 0.07 7.18
C LEU A 92 10.85 1.10 6.33
N LEU A 93 10.27 0.67 5.21
CA LEU A 93 9.46 1.54 4.37
C LEU A 93 8.11 1.83 5.04
N ARG A 94 7.54 0.82 5.73
CA ARG A 94 6.35 1.00 6.57
C ARG A 94 6.63 1.95 7.73
N GLU A 95 7.74 1.80 8.44
CA GLU A 95 8.14 2.73 9.52
C GLU A 95 8.27 4.17 9.02
N LYS A 96 8.83 4.38 7.82
CA LYS A 96 8.89 5.71 7.19
C LYS A 96 7.51 6.28 6.88
N LEU A 97 6.58 5.45 6.42
CA LEU A 97 5.19 5.87 6.23
C LEU A 97 4.58 6.26 7.58
N GLU A 98 4.73 5.44 8.61
CA GLU A 98 4.22 5.73 9.96
C GLU A 98 4.83 7.00 10.57
N GLN A 99 6.11 7.29 10.31
CA GLN A 99 6.76 8.53 10.71
C GLN A 99 6.17 9.73 9.98
N MET A 100 6.02 9.66 8.65
CA MET A 100 5.36 10.70 7.87
C MET A 100 3.96 11.01 8.42
N LEU A 101 3.20 9.99 8.82
CA LEU A 101 1.86 10.17 9.41
C LEU A 101 1.86 10.84 10.77
N LYS A 102 2.93 10.69 11.57
CA LYS A 102 3.06 11.39 12.87
C LYS A 102 3.38 12.87 12.69
N ASP A 103 4.05 13.23 11.60
CA ASP A 103 4.44 14.60 11.29
C ASP A 103 3.34 15.36 10.53
N ILE A 104 2.31 14.67 10.04
CA ILE A 104 1.11 15.30 9.46
C ILE A 104 0.18 15.72 10.61
N ASP A 105 0.20 17.01 10.94
CA ASP A 105 -0.85 17.65 11.73
C ASP A 105 -2.07 17.81 10.81
N LEU A 106 -2.93 16.79 10.77
CA LEU A 106 -4.14 16.73 9.93
C LEU A 106 -5.08 17.89 10.31
N ASN A 107 -4.92 19.05 9.66
CA ASN A 107 -5.89 20.13 9.77
C ASN A 107 -7.24 19.66 9.21
N GLU A 108 -8.35 20.06 9.85
CA GLU A 108 -9.74 19.59 9.60
C GLU A 108 -10.17 19.47 8.13
N ILE A 109 -9.53 20.22 7.22
CA ILE A 109 -9.79 20.23 5.78
C ILE A 109 -9.33 18.93 5.09
N GLU A 110 -8.15 18.39 5.43
CA GLU A 110 -7.67 17.11 4.88
C GLU A 110 -8.44 15.92 5.46
N LEU A 111 -9.00 16.08 6.67
CA LEU A 111 -9.91 15.11 7.27
C LEU A 111 -11.26 15.07 6.54
N TYR A 112 -11.75 16.23 6.05
CA TYR A 112 -13.00 16.35 5.31
C TYR A 112 -12.93 15.68 3.92
N GLU A 113 -11.81 15.82 3.20
CA GLU A 113 -11.61 15.11 1.92
C GLU A 113 -11.49 13.58 2.09
N GLN A 114 -11.13 13.09 3.29
CA GLN A 114 -11.13 11.66 3.62
C GLN A 114 -12.53 11.08 3.87
N ILE A 115 -13.51 11.92 4.25
CA ILE A 115 -14.89 11.48 4.54
C ILE A 115 -15.73 11.38 3.27
N GLU A 116 -15.52 12.24 2.26
CA GLU A 116 -16.36 12.30 1.05
C GLU A 116 -16.12 11.15 0.04
N LEU A 117 -15.23 10.20 0.34
CA LEU A 117 -14.86 9.09 -0.56
C LEU A 117 -15.29 7.69 -0.09
N PHE A 118 -16.11 7.62 0.95
CA PHE A 118 -16.83 6.41 1.37
C PHE A 118 -18.26 6.40 0.86
#